data_AF-W6WBC2-F1
#
_entry.id   AF-W6WBC2-F1
#
_cell.length_a   1.000
_cell.length_b   1.000
_cell.length_c   1.000
_cell.angle_alpha   90.00
_cell.angle_beta   90.00
_cell.angle_gamma   90.00
#
_symmetry.space_group_name_H-M   'P 1'
#
loop_
_entity.id
_entity.type
_entity.pdbx_description
1 polymer ?
#
loop_
_entity_poly.entity_id
_entity_poly.type
_entity_poly.pdbx_seq_one_letter_code
_entity_poly.pdbx_strand_id
1 'polypeptide(L)' 'MARSTHIYTIEDVATMIGENLELLQEIAANSDNIDYGEMVHVHNGTEDGTIGFTR' A
#
# COMPACT_ATOMS: atom_id res chain seq x y z
N MET A 1 -13.73 13.70 13.05
CA MET A 1 -14.70 12.82 12.35
C MET A 1 -14.04 11.48 12.17
N ALA A 2 -14.66 10.37 12.58
CA ALA A 2 -14.13 9.05 12.28
C ALA A 2 -14.30 8.80 10.77
N ARG A 3 -13.23 8.96 9.99
CA ARG A 3 -13.18 8.53 8.60
C ARG A 3 -12.85 7.04 8.62
N SER A 4 -13.62 6.23 7.88
CA SER A 4 -13.27 4.82 7.70
C SER A 4 -11.94 4.71 6.95
N THR A 5 -10.86 4.38 7.67
CA THR A 5 -9.57 4.07 7.09
C THR A 5 -9.61 2.66 6.53
N HIS A 6 -9.42 2.54 5.22
CA HIS A 6 -9.30 1.26 4.53
C HIS A 6 -7.82 1.03 4.26
N ILE A 7 -7.38 -0.21 4.45
CA ILE A 7 -6.02 -0.65 4.12
C ILE A 7 -6.12 -1.51 2.87
N TYR A 8 -5.39 -1.14 1.81
CA TYR A 8 -5.28 -1.93 0.58
C TYR A 8 -3.85 -2.40 0.42
N THR A 9 -3.66 -3.67 0.06
CA THR A 9 -2.34 -4.17 -0.29
C THR A 9 -1.84 -3.49 -1.56
N ILE A 10 -0.53 -3.28 -1.69
CA ILE A 10 0.07 -2.69 -2.91
C ILE A 10 -0.25 -3.52 -4.17
N GLU A 11 -0.42 -4.84 -4.01
CA GLU A 11 -0.85 -5.76 -5.07
C GLU A 11 -2.32 -5.54 -5.49
N ASP A 12 -3.23 -5.37 -4.54
CA ASP A 12 -4.62 -5.01 -4.83
C ASP A 12 -4.70 -3.67 -5.56
N VAL A 13 -3.90 -2.68 -5.12
CA VAL A 13 -3.87 -1.36 -5.78
C VAL A 13 -3.36 -1.49 -7.21
N ALA A 14 -2.26 -2.22 -7.43
CA ALA A 14 -1.71 -2.48 -8.76
C ALA A 14 -2.76 -3.10 -9.70
N THR A 15 -3.49 -4.10 -9.20
CA THR A 15 -4.59 -4.75 -9.93
C THR A 15 -5.75 -3.80 -10.19
N MET A 16 -6.11 -2.97 -9.22
CA MET A 16 -7.23 -2.03 -9.31
C MET A 16 -7.00 -0.93 -10.35
N ILE A 17 -5.75 -0.46 -10.49
CA ILE A 17 -5.41 0.60 -11.44
C ILE A 17 -4.84 0.06 -12.77
N GLY A 18 -4.56 -1.25 -12.84
CA GLY A 18 -4.01 -1.90 -14.05
C GLY A 18 -2.54 -1.57 -14.32
N GLU A 19 -1.78 -1.25 -13.27
CA GLU A 19 -0.37 -0.87 -13.35
C GLU A 19 0.55 -1.99 -12.86
N ASN A 20 1.85 -1.85 -13.14
CA ASN A 20 2.84 -2.83 -12.74
C ASN A 20 3.16 -2.76 -11.24
N LEU A 21 3.15 -3.91 -10.55
CA LEU A 21 3.44 -4.01 -9.13
C LEU A 21 4.82 -3.45 -8.73
N GLU A 22 5.88 -3.77 -9.48
CA GLU A 22 7.23 -3.26 -9.21
C GLU A 22 7.28 -1.73 -9.37
N LEU A 23 6.54 -1.18 -10.34
CA LEU A 23 6.44 0.27 -10.50
C LEU A 23 5.83 0.93 -9.25
N LEU A 24 4.75 0.37 -8.72
CA LEU A 24 4.16 0.87 -7.48
C LEU A 24 5.10 0.71 -6.29
N GLN A 25 5.84 -0.40 -6.19
CA GLN A 25 6.81 -0.62 -5.12
C GLN A 25 7.94 0.42 -5.15
N GLU A 26 8.51 0.72 -6.33
CA GLU A 26 9.56 1.73 -6.50
C GLU A 26 9.05 3.14 -6.16
N ILE A 27 7.85 3.49 -6.59
CA ILE A 27 7.24 4.78 -6.26
C ILE A 27 6.96 4.87 -4.76
N ALA A 28 6.42 3.82 -4.16
CA ALA A 28 6.07 3.78 -2.74
C ALA A 28 7.29 3.74 -1.82
N ALA A 29 8.41 3.16 -2.27
CA ALA A 29 9.67 3.13 -1.51
C ALA A 29 10.19 4.53 -1.16
N ASN A 30 9.78 5.55 -1.92
CA ASN A 30 10.02 6.94 -1.56
C ASN A 30 8.83 7.52 -0.77
N SER A 31 9.03 7.79 0.52
CA SER A 31 8.01 8.38 1.40
C SER A 31 7.50 9.74 0.92
N ASP A 32 8.31 10.49 0.16
CA ASP A 32 7.91 11.79 -0.38
C ASP A 32 6.83 11.66 -1.45
N ASN A 33 6.61 10.46 -2.01
CA ASN A 33 5.53 10.19 -2.96
C ASN A 33 4.19 9.87 -2.25
N ILE A 34 4.16 9.80 -0.92
CA ILE A 34 2.96 9.48 -0.14
C ILE A 34 2.39 10.77 0.46
N ASP A 35 1.47 11.40 -0.28
CA ASP A 35 0.84 12.67 0.10
C ASP A 35 -0.15 12.53 1.27
N TYR A 36 -0.84 11.39 1.38
CA TYR A 36 -1.83 11.12 2.43
C TYR A 36 -1.79 9.64 2.84
N GLY A 37 -1.49 9.39 4.12
CA GLY A 37 -1.38 8.06 4.71
C GLY A 37 0.05 7.68 5.09
N GLU A 38 0.22 6.51 5.69
CA GLU A 38 1.51 5.82 5.85
C GLU A 38 1.46 4.46 5.14
N MET A 39 2.63 4.00 4.69
CA MET A 39 2.83 2.58 4.36
C MET A 39 2.82 1.77 5.65
N VAL A 40 1.89 0.82 5.73
CA VAL A 40 1.76 -0.07 6.86
C VAL A 40 2.20 -1.47 6.43
N HIS A 41 3.17 -2.03 7.14
CA HIS A 41 3.54 -3.44 6.95
C HIS A 41 2.52 -4.31 7.68
N VAL A 42 1.59 -4.89 6.93
CA VAL A 42 0.56 -5.81 7.41
C VAL A 42 1.14 -7.22 7.44
N HIS A 43 1.44 -7.74 8.61
CA HIS A 43 1.78 -9.16 8.76
C HIS A 43 0.52 -10.02 8.66
N ASN A 44 0.36 -10.76 7.56
CA ASN A 44 -0.76 -11.67 7.29
C ASN A 44 -0.49 -13.12 7.77
N GLY A 45 0.61 -13.37 8.49
CA GLY A 45 1.01 -14.69 8.99
C GLY A 45 1.89 -15.51 8.04
N THR A 46 2.23 -15.00 6.85
CA THR A 46 3.31 -15.54 6.01
C THR A 46 4.64 -14.88 6.35
N GLU A 47 5.76 -15.51 5.98
CA GLU A 47 7.13 -15.05 6.31
C GLU A 47 7.42 -13.62 5.80
N ASP A 48 6.84 -13.23 4.66
CA ASP A 48 7.04 -11.92 4.03
C ASP A 48 6.08 -10.81 4.50
N GLY A 49 4.91 -11.13 5.07
CA GLY A 49 3.85 -10.14 5.30
C GLY A 49 3.36 -9.48 4.00
N THR A 50 2.67 -8.35 4.10
CA THR A 50 2.20 -7.55 2.96
C THR A 50 2.25 -6.06 3.30
N ILE A 51 2.36 -5.17 2.30
CA ILE A 51 2.40 -3.71 2.52
C ILE A 51 1.05 -3.14 2.12
N GLY A 52 0.45 -2.37 3.03
CA GLY A 52 -0.84 -1.72 2.83
C GLY A 52 -0.76 -0.19 2.89
N PHE A 53 -1.53 0.49 2.04
CA PHE A 53 -1.72 1.93 2.10
C PHE A 53 -2.94 2.30 2.93
N THR A 54 -2.86 3.36 3.73
CA THR A 54 -3.97 3.93 4.50
C THR A 54 -4.62 5.10 3.75
N ARG A 55 -5.97 5.11 3.65
CA ARG A 55 -6.77 6.19 3.03
C ARG A 55 -7.59 7.01 4.04
#